data_AF-A0A125SG33-F1
#
_entry.id   AF-A0A125SG33-F1
#
_cell.length_a   1.000
_cell.length_b   1.000
_cell.length_c   1.000
_cell.angle_alpha   90.00
_cell.angle_beta   90.00
_cell.angle_gamma   90.00
#
_symmetry.space_group_name_H-M   'P 1'
#
loop_
_entity.id
_entity.type
_entity.pdbx_description
1 polymer ?
#
loop_
_entity_poly.entity_id
_entity_poly.type
_entity_poly.pdbx_seq_one_letter_code
_entity_poly.pdbx_strand_id
1 'polypeptide(L)'
;MKDALLATVTEEIAAVEAFESLLAYEERALTAASPLETLPSIIEQKVALTGQIAVLERRRDEQLGALGLAAGFAGMEQAVIGDEALIARWQELLDVAGRAKRSNNNNGVLIRTRMEYNRTALAALTIAPVKSAFYGPDGRVPGVLGL
;
A
#
# COMPACT_ATOMS: atom_id res chain seq x y z
N MET A 1 13.71 2.43 -32.35
CA MET A 1 12.49 1.82 -31.75
C MET A 1 12.78 1.26 -30.37
N LYS A 2 13.84 0.46 -30.18
CA LYS A 2 14.27 0.01 -28.85
C LYS A 2 14.69 1.17 -27.91
N ASP A 3 15.24 2.27 -28.44
CA ASP A 3 15.56 3.46 -27.60
C ASP A 3 14.34 4.09 -26.92
N ALA A 4 13.17 4.09 -27.61
CA ALA A 4 11.93 4.60 -27.04
C ALA A 4 11.38 3.66 -25.95
N LEU A 5 11.55 2.35 -26.14
CA LEU A 5 11.22 1.34 -25.13
C LEU A 5 12.13 1.48 -23.90
N LEU A 6 13.44 1.64 -24.11
CA LEU A 6 14.41 1.88 -23.05
C LEU A 6 14.08 3.13 -22.23
N ALA A 7 13.75 4.24 -22.91
CA ALA A 7 13.32 5.46 -22.23
C ALA A 7 12.04 5.22 -21.39
N THR A 8 11.07 4.50 -21.94
CA THR A 8 9.81 4.20 -21.24
C THR A 8 10.04 3.32 -20.02
N VAL A 9 10.86 2.27 -20.13
CA VAL A 9 11.24 1.42 -18.98
C VAL A 9 12.00 2.23 -17.92
N THR A 10 12.80 3.21 -18.33
CA THR A 10 13.50 4.10 -17.39
C THR A 10 12.54 5.02 -16.65
N GLU A 11 11.52 5.55 -17.35
CA GLU A 11 10.42 6.30 -16.72
C GLU A 11 9.60 5.39 -15.77
N GLU A 12 9.35 4.12 -16.14
CA GLU A 12 8.68 3.15 -15.27
C GLU A 12 9.46 2.91 -13.98
N ILE A 13 10.78 2.70 -14.05
CA ILE A 13 11.65 2.53 -12.87
C ILE A 13 11.46 3.73 -11.92
N ALA A 14 11.62 4.95 -12.41
CA ALA A 14 11.51 6.15 -11.58
C ALA A 14 10.12 6.28 -10.92
N ALA A 15 9.04 5.96 -11.65
CA ALA A 15 7.68 5.99 -11.10
C ALA A 15 7.48 4.92 -10.01
N VAL A 16 8.01 3.70 -10.21
CA VAL A 16 7.89 2.62 -9.22
C VAL A 16 8.78 2.89 -8.00
N GLU A 17 9.96 3.50 -8.15
CA GLU A 17 10.80 3.94 -7.03
C GLU A 17 10.14 5.04 -6.19
N ALA A 18 9.48 6.00 -6.85
CA ALA A 18 8.68 7.01 -6.17
C ALA A 18 7.53 6.35 -5.38
N PHE A 19 6.88 5.34 -5.98
CA PHE A 19 5.84 4.57 -5.29
C PHE A 19 6.39 3.75 -4.12
N GLU A 20 7.55 3.10 -4.26
CA GLU A 20 8.24 2.40 -3.16
C GLU A 20 8.54 3.36 -2.01
N SER A 21 9.05 4.56 -2.32
CA SER A 21 9.36 5.59 -1.32
C SER A 21 8.10 6.07 -0.59
N LEU A 22 6.98 6.20 -1.31
CA LEU A 22 5.68 6.55 -0.73
C LEU A 22 5.15 5.44 0.18
N LEU A 23 5.32 4.17 -0.19
CA LEU A 23 4.94 3.04 0.68
C LEU A 23 5.77 3.01 1.96
N ALA A 24 7.07 3.29 1.89
CA ALA A 24 7.92 3.42 3.07
C ALA A 24 7.50 4.62 3.96
N TYR A 25 7.07 5.72 3.35
CA TYR A 25 6.50 6.86 4.10
C TYR A 25 5.17 6.50 4.76
N GLU A 26 4.31 5.76 4.06
CA GLU A 26 3.05 5.22 4.59
C GLU A 26 3.29 4.28 5.79
N GLU A 27 4.30 3.41 5.73
CA GLU A 27 4.68 2.53 6.83
C GLU A 27 5.03 3.33 8.11
N ARG A 28 5.80 4.42 7.94
CA ARG A 28 6.16 5.33 9.05
C ARG A 28 4.93 6.07 9.59
N ALA A 29 4.05 6.55 8.72
CA ALA A 29 2.80 7.18 9.13
C ALA A 29 1.92 6.19 9.92
N LEU A 30 1.81 4.96 9.44
CA LEU A 30 1.07 3.87 10.08
C LEU A 30 1.69 3.37 11.39
N THR A 31 2.93 3.72 11.71
CA THR A 31 3.58 3.38 12.99
C THR A 31 3.63 4.55 13.96
N ALA A 32 3.36 5.78 13.49
CA ALA A 32 3.31 6.98 14.30
C ALA A 32 2.13 7.00 15.30
N ALA A 33 2.24 7.88 16.30
CA ALA A 33 1.23 8.08 17.34
C ALA A 33 -0.07 8.74 16.80
N SER A 34 0.04 9.60 15.78
CA SER A 34 -1.11 10.23 15.11
C SER A 34 -1.04 10.03 13.58
N PRO A 35 -1.48 8.89 13.05
CA PRO A 35 -1.42 8.57 11.62
C PRO A 35 -2.40 9.39 10.77
N LEU A 36 -3.49 9.88 11.35
CA LEU A 36 -4.69 10.30 10.61
C LEU A 36 -4.50 11.58 9.79
N GLU A 37 -3.54 12.43 10.15
CA GLU A 37 -3.30 13.71 9.46
C GLU A 37 -2.57 13.53 8.12
N THR A 38 -1.70 12.51 8.00
CA THR A 38 -0.84 12.32 6.83
C THR A 38 -1.41 11.31 5.82
N LEU A 39 -2.29 10.40 6.27
CA LEU A 39 -2.87 9.36 5.42
C LEU A 39 -3.67 9.89 4.21
N PRO A 40 -4.48 10.96 4.29
CA PRO A 40 -5.21 11.47 3.13
C PRO A 40 -4.28 11.87 1.97
N SER A 41 -3.23 12.64 2.26
CA SER A 41 -2.22 13.03 1.27
C SER A 41 -1.49 11.82 0.68
N ILE A 42 -1.20 10.80 1.50
CA ILE A 42 -0.56 9.57 1.01
C ILE A 42 -1.47 8.85 0.01
N ILE A 43 -2.77 8.75 0.30
CA ILE A 43 -3.74 8.10 -0.59
C ILE A 43 -3.81 8.82 -1.94
N GLU A 44 -3.89 10.15 -1.94
CA GLU A 44 -3.90 10.96 -3.16
C GLU A 44 -2.65 10.70 -4.02
N GLN A 45 -1.46 10.70 -3.39
CA GLN A 45 -0.20 10.43 -4.08
C GLN A 45 -0.13 8.98 -4.61
N LYS A 46 -0.68 7.99 -3.88
CA LYS A 46 -0.74 6.59 -4.35
C LYS A 46 -1.61 6.47 -5.60
N VAL A 47 -2.77 7.15 -5.63
CA VAL A 47 -3.64 7.18 -6.82
C VAL A 47 -2.94 7.82 -8.01
N ALA A 48 -2.24 8.94 -7.80
CA ALA A 48 -1.50 9.61 -8.87
C ALA A 48 -0.39 8.72 -9.46
N LEU A 49 0.45 8.13 -8.60
CA LEU A 49 1.58 7.29 -9.03
C LEU A 49 1.11 5.98 -9.69
N THR A 50 0.07 5.33 -9.15
CA THR A 50 -0.49 4.11 -9.77
C THR A 50 -1.10 4.42 -11.14
N GLY A 51 -1.75 5.58 -11.30
CA GLY A 51 -2.21 6.07 -12.60
C GLY A 51 -1.06 6.30 -13.59
N GLN A 52 0.03 6.92 -13.14
CA GLN A 52 1.22 7.15 -13.96
C GLN A 52 1.87 5.82 -14.41
N ILE A 53 2.06 4.87 -13.49
CA ILE A 53 2.58 3.54 -13.80
C ILE A 53 1.71 2.86 -14.85
N ALA A 54 0.38 2.88 -14.69
CA ALA A 54 -0.53 2.26 -15.66
C ALA A 54 -0.49 2.92 -17.05
N VAL A 55 -0.22 4.24 -17.14
CA VAL A 55 0.00 4.93 -18.43
C VAL A 55 1.28 4.45 -19.08
N LEU A 56 2.37 4.33 -18.32
CA LEU A 56 3.67 3.89 -18.82
C LEU A 56 3.64 2.42 -19.26
N GLU A 57 2.96 1.55 -18.51
CA GLU A 57 2.77 0.14 -18.90
C GLU A 57 2.04 0.00 -20.24
N ARG A 58 0.98 0.80 -20.46
CA ARG A 58 0.29 0.82 -21.76
C ARG A 58 1.19 1.31 -22.89
N ARG A 59 1.96 2.37 -22.64
CA ARG A 59 2.93 2.91 -23.61
C ARG A 59 4.00 1.87 -23.96
N ARG A 60 4.50 1.12 -22.98
CA ARG A 60 5.43 0.01 -23.18
C ARG A 60 4.78 -1.08 -24.03
N ASP A 61 3.55 -1.47 -23.73
CA ASP A 61 2.84 -2.52 -24.47
C ASP A 61 2.54 -2.10 -25.93
N GLU A 62 2.23 -0.82 -26.18
CA GLU A 62 2.11 -0.27 -27.53
C GLU A 62 3.44 -0.32 -28.30
N GLN A 63 4.56 0.00 -27.64
CA GLN A 63 5.90 -0.08 -28.23
C GLN A 63 6.30 -1.52 -28.53
N LEU A 64 5.97 -2.47 -27.66
CA LEU A 64 6.15 -3.90 -27.90
C LEU A 64 5.33 -4.36 -29.12
N GLY A 65 4.07 -3.92 -29.21
CA GLY A 65 3.21 -4.18 -30.36
C GLY A 65 3.80 -3.63 -31.67
N ALA A 66 4.39 -2.43 -31.65
CA ALA A 66 5.08 -1.86 -32.81
C ALA A 66 6.35 -2.66 -33.23
N LEU A 67 6.93 -3.41 -32.31
CA LEU A 67 8.03 -4.36 -32.58
C LEU A 67 7.53 -5.75 -33.00
N GLY A 68 6.22 -5.97 -33.09
CA GLY A 68 5.61 -7.27 -33.38
C GLY A 68 5.67 -8.26 -32.23
N LEU A 69 5.90 -7.77 -30.99
CA LEU A 69 6.01 -8.57 -29.78
C LEU A 69 4.68 -8.57 -29.01
N ALA A 70 4.48 -9.59 -28.17
CA ALA A 70 3.33 -9.63 -27.26
C ALA A 70 3.39 -8.50 -26.22
N ALA A 71 2.24 -8.14 -25.64
CA ALA A 71 2.21 -7.20 -24.51
C ALA A 71 2.76 -7.85 -23.22
N GLY A 72 3.18 -7.01 -22.27
CA GLY A 72 3.61 -7.45 -20.94
C GLY A 72 4.91 -8.25 -20.90
N PHE A 73 5.03 -9.11 -19.89
CA PHE A 73 6.28 -9.81 -19.55
C PHE A 73 6.88 -10.60 -20.71
N ALA A 74 6.07 -11.40 -21.42
CA ALA A 74 6.54 -12.23 -22.53
C ALA A 74 7.11 -11.41 -23.70
N GLY A 75 6.57 -10.22 -23.94
CA GLY A 75 7.10 -9.28 -24.92
C GLY A 75 8.41 -8.66 -24.48
N MET A 76 8.50 -8.24 -23.21
CA MET A 76 9.74 -7.68 -22.66
C MET A 76 10.90 -8.68 -22.69
N GLU A 77 10.66 -9.94 -22.32
CA GLU A 77 11.66 -11.01 -22.39
C GLU A 77 12.23 -11.21 -23.81
N GLN A 78 11.40 -11.00 -24.84
CA GLN A 78 11.85 -11.05 -26.23
C GLN A 78 12.54 -9.74 -26.65
N ALA A 79 12.03 -8.59 -26.20
CA ALA A 79 12.53 -7.28 -26.57
C ALA A 79 13.97 -7.04 -26.09
N VAL A 80 14.30 -7.56 -24.90
CA VAL A 80 15.63 -7.38 -24.27
C VAL A 80 16.72 -8.22 -24.94
N ILE A 81 16.39 -9.23 -25.76
CA ILE A 81 17.38 -10.09 -26.42
C ILE A 81 18.31 -9.24 -27.29
N GLY A 82 19.61 -9.37 -27.03
CA GLY A 82 20.67 -8.67 -27.76
C GLY A 82 20.82 -7.18 -27.45
N ASP A 83 20.18 -6.68 -26.39
CA ASP A 83 20.26 -5.27 -25.95
C ASP A 83 20.62 -5.18 -24.46
N GLU A 84 21.92 -5.05 -24.16
CA GLU A 84 22.44 -5.04 -22.78
C GLU A 84 21.87 -3.90 -21.93
N ALA A 85 21.63 -2.72 -22.54
CA ALA A 85 21.06 -1.58 -21.83
C ALA A 85 19.62 -1.86 -21.41
N LEU A 86 18.82 -2.45 -22.31
CA LEU A 86 17.44 -2.81 -22.02
C LEU A 86 17.34 -3.98 -21.05
N ILE A 87 18.25 -4.97 -21.13
CA ILE A 87 18.35 -6.06 -20.14
C ILE A 87 18.55 -5.47 -18.74
N ALA A 88 19.52 -4.58 -18.57
CA ALA A 88 19.83 -3.99 -17.28
C ALA A 88 18.64 -3.21 -16.68
N ARG A 89 17.97 -2.38 -17.50
CA ARG A 89 16.78 -1.63 -17.06
C ARG A 89 15.59 -2.54 -16.76
N TRP A 90 15.38 -3.57 -17.55
CA TRP A 90 14.28 -4.51 -17.31
C TRP A 90 14.46 -5.28 -16.00
N GLN A 91 15.67 -5.76 -15.70
CA GLN A 91 15.99 -6.39 -14.42
C GLN A 91 15.78 -5.44 -13.24
N GLU A 92 16.25 -4.20 -13.37
CA GLU A 92 16.07 -3.16 -12.36
C GLU A 92 14.57 -2.87 -12.10
N LEU A 93 13.76 -2.79 -13.15
CA LEU A 93 12.31 -2.61 -13.01
C LEU A 93 11.66 -3.77 -12.25
N LEU A 94 12.04 -5.02 -12.56
CA LEU A 94 11.54 -6.21 -11.84
C LEU A 94 11.94 -6.18 -10.36
N ASP A 95 13.15 -5.77 -10.05
CA ASP A 95 13.65 -5.67 -8.67
C ASP A 95 12.90 -4.61 -7.87
N VAL A 96 12.74 -3.40 -8.43
CA VAL A 96 12.01 -2.30 -7.79
C VAL A 96 10.54 -2.67 -7.59
N ALA A 97 9.88 -3.22 -8.62
CA ALA A 97 8.51 -3.70 -8.52
C ALA A 97 8.35 -4.79 -7.45
N GLY A 98 9.33 -5.70 -7.35
CA GLY A 98 9.39 -6.72 -6.31
C GLY A 98 9.47 -6.11 -4.90
N ARG A 99 10.28 -5.06 -4.69
CA ARG A 99 10.37 -4.36 -3.40
C ARG A 99 9.08 -3.62 -3.06
N ALA A 100 8.51 -2.86 -4.02
CA ALA A 100 7.25 -2.16 -3.84
C ALA A 100 6.11 -3.11 -3.44
N LYS A 101 6.01 -4.29 -4.08
CA LYS A 101 5.04 -5.33 -3.72
C LYS A 101 5.19 -5.82 -2.27
N ARG A 102 6.42 -6.04 -1.81
CA ARG A 102 6.69 -6.44 -0.42
C ARG A 102 6.29 -5.34 0.58
N SER A 103 6.66 -4.09 0.32
CA SER A 103 6.29 -2.96 1.18
C SER A 103 4.77 -2.77 1.25
N ASN A 104 4.07 -2.86 0.11
CA ASN A 104 2.61 -2.77 0.08
C ASN A 104 1.94 -3.89 0.89
N ASN A 105 2.47 -5.12 0.85
CA ASN A 105 1.98 -6.22 1.67
C ASN A 105 2.17 -5.95 3.18
N ASN A 106 3.33 -5.41 3.58
CA ASN A 106 3.62 -5.05 4.96
C ASN A 106 2.65 -3.98 5.48
N ASN A 107 2.43 -2.92 4.70
CA ASN A 107 1.47 -1.86 5.04
C ASN A 107 0.05 -2.43 5.20
N GLY A 108 -0.35 -3.36 4.33
CA GLY A 108 -1.63 -4.07 4.44
C GLY A 108 -1.78 -4.88 5.74
N VAL A 109 -0.70 -5.51 6.22
CA VAL A 109 -0.70 -6.20 7.54
C VAL A 109 -0.87 -5.20 8.68
N LEU A 110 -0.12 -4.10 8.68
CA LEU A 110 -0.20 -3.06 9.73
C LEU A 110 -1.60 -2.46 9.84
N ILE A 111 -2.23 -2.16 8.70
CA ILE A 111 -3.61 -1.64 8.65
C ILE A 111 -4.58 -2.62 9.30
N ARG A 112 -4.50 -3.92 8.95
CA ARG A 112 -5.38 -4.95 9.54
C ARG A 112 -5.18 -5.07 11.05
N THR A 113 -3.93 -5.12 11.52
CA THR A 113 -3.62 -5.20 12.96
C THR A 113 -4.19 -4.02 13.73
N ARG A 114 -4.07 -2.78 13.21
CA ARG A 114 -4.65 -1.59 13.84
C ARG A 114 -6.18 -1.65 13.88
N MET A 115 -6.82 -2.12 12.81
CA MET A 115 -8.28 -2.28 12.76
C MET A 115 -8.78 -3.29 13.79
N GLU A 116 -8.09 -4.42 13.95
CA GLU A 116 -8.41 -5.44 14.96
C GLU A 116 -8.23 -4.91 16.39
N TYR A 117 -7.13 -4.19 16.66
CA TYR A 117 -6.91 -3.53 17.94
C TYR A 117 -8.01 -2.52 18.26
N ASN A 118 -8.33 -1.62 17.32
CA ASN A 118 -9.39 -0.62 17.51
C ASN A 118 -10.76 -1.28 17.76
N ARG A 119 -11.10 -2.34 17.01
CA ARG A 119 -12.34 -3.10 17.22
C ARG A 119 -12.40 -3.72 18.62
N THR A 120 -11.29 -4.29 19.08
CA THR A 120 -11.19 -4.91 20.41
C THR A 120 -11.24 -3.87 21.53
N ALA A 121 -10.56 -2.73 21.37
CA ALA A 121 -10.59 -1.64 22.33
C ALA A 121 -12.00 -1.02 22.43
N LEU A 122 -12.66 -0.77 21.30
CA LEU A 122 -14.06 -0.34 21.27
C LEU A 122 -14.97 -1.38 21.94
N ALA A 123 -14.81 -2.67 21.62
CA ALA A 123 -15.57 -3.72 22.28
C ALA A 123 -15.38 -3.69 23.81
N ALA A 124 -14.14 -3.57 24.30
CA ALA A 124 -13.85 -3.46 25.73
C ALA A 124 -14.48 -2.22 26.38
N LEU A 125 -14.47 -1.07 25.71
CA LEU A 125 -15.14 0.16 26.17
C LEU A 125 -16.67 0.02 26.18
N THR A 126 -17.24 -0.71 25.21
CA THR A 126 -18.70 -0.94 25.14
C THR A 126 -19.20 -2.06 26.06
N ILE A 127 -18.33 -3.01 26.43
CA ILE A 127 -18.63 -4.09 27.38
C ILE A 127 -18.39 -3.61 28.82
N ALA A 128 -17.67 -2.51 29.03
CA ALA A 128 -17.63 -1.85 30.33
C ALA A 128 -19.07 -1.53 30.77
N PRO A 129 -19.57 -2.09 31.87
CA PRO A 129 -20.95 -1.93 32.25
C PRO A 129 -21.25 -0.44 32.43
N VAL A 130 -22.28 0.04 31.73
CA VAL A 130 -23.00 1.26 32.13
C VAL A 130 -23.23 1.13 33.61
N LYS A 131 -22.57 2.00 34.39
CA LYS A 131 -22.59 2.09 35.86
C LYS A 131 -23.60 1.12 36.46
N SER A 132 -23.14 0.04 37.08
CA SER A 132 -23.97 -0.63 38.06
C SER A 132 -24.45 0.47 39.01
N ALA A 133 -25.75 0.77 38.93
CA ALA A 133 -26.38 1.81 39.72
C ALA A 133 -26.46 1.28 41.16
N PHE A 134 -25.33 1.26 41.86
CA PHE A 134 -25.23 0.88 43.26
C PHE A 134 -25.46 2.04 44.23
N TYR A 135 -25.92 3.18 43.72
CA TYR A 135 -26.36 4.29 44.56
C TYR A 135 -27.63 4.87 43.94
N GLY A 136 -28.79 4.53 44.53
CA GLY A 136 -29.97 5.38 44.39
C GLY A 136 -29.69 6.77 44.99
N PRO A 137 -30.52 7.79 44.70
CA PRO A 137 -30.34 9.14 45.25
C PRO A 137 -30.19 9.21 46.78
N ASP A 138 -30.67 8.19 47.51
CA ASP A 138 -30.54 8.06 48.98
C ASP A 138 -29.37 7.17 49.45
N GLY A 139 -28.51 6.72 48.55
CA GLY A 139 -27.28 5.97 48.82
C GLY A 139 -27.41 4.67 49.62
N ARG A 140 -28.58 4.04 49.62
CA ARG A 140 -28.81 2.75 50.28
C ARG A 140 -28.51 1.58 49.35
N VAL A 141 -27.64 0.70 49.82
CA VAL A 141 -27.48 -0.66 49.28
C VAL A 141 -28.68 -1.48 49.76
N PRO A 142 -29.36 -2.29 48.93
CA PRO A 142 -30.39 -3.18 49.40
C PRO A 142 -29.80 -4.09 50.48
N GLY A 143 -30.28 -3.93 51.71
CA GLY A 143 -29.88 -4.78 52.81
C GLY A 143 -30.17 -6.23 52.42
N VAL A 144 -29.14 -7.07 52.49
CA VAL A 144 -29.31 -8.52 52.50
C VAL A 144 -30.12 -8.85 53.76
N LEU A 145 -31.43 -8.97 53.59
CA LEU A 145 -32.35 -9.45 54.62
C LEU A 145 -32.34 -10.99 54.56
N GLY A 146 -31.69 -11.56 55.58
CA GLY A 146 -32.12 -12.75 56.31
C GLY A 146 -32.36 -14.05 55.56
N LEU A 147 -31.54 -15.06 55.86
CA LEU A 147 -31.96 -16.21 56.69
C LEU A 147 -30.76 -16.64 57.56
#